data_AF-A0A7V2UID2-F1
#
_entry.id   AF-A0A7V2UID2-F1
#
_cell.length_a   1.000
_cell.length_b   1.000
_cell.length_c   1.000
_cell.angle_alpha   90.00
_cell.angle_beta   90.00
_cell.angle_gamma   90.00
#
_symmetry.space_group_name_H-M   'P 1'
#
loop_
_entity.id
_entity.type
_entity.pdbx_description
1 polymer ?
#
loop_
_entity_poly.entity_id
_entity_poly.type
_entity_poly.pdbx_seq_one_letter_code
_entity_poly.pdbx_strand_id
1 'polypeptide(L)'
;MPPSDQQAPAGSRPPESTAPDQWRMAEHWPELVSAVTDQSIESVSLLLRGLDLLVKRGRLSPAEYKVLAMPAERLKHCGINAQQIVRFQSGRVRQSHEKIDLAYLIESVLQERRNELAIQGIAVRRKFKPVDVLIDPTLGFSLTSAMLEWSTHFGHRIDLRLEAEGDPTRARLWMKTYTEHEPVQSAVF
;
A
#
# COMPACT_ATOMS: atom_id res chain seq x y z
N MET A 1 -38.34 77.05 -5.12
CA MET A 1 -37.60 77.02 -6.40
C MET A 1 -36.17 76.59 -6.12
N PRO A 2 -35.54 75.84 -7.03
CA PRO A 2 -35.22 74.38 -7.07
C PRO A 2 -33.94 74.03 -6.24
N PRO A 3 -33.29 72.82 -6.30
CA PRO A 3 -33.54 71.68 -7.20
C PRO A 3 -33.65 70.28 -6.57
N SER A 4 -34.21 69.41 -7.41
CA SER A 4 -34.35 67.98 -7.30
C SER A 4 -33.01 67.26 -7.36
N ASP A 5 -32.73 66.40 -6.39
CA ASP A 5 -31.65 65.42 -6.51
C ASP A 5 -32.10 64.21 -7.33
N GLN A 6 -31.37 63.99 -8.41
CA GLN A 6 -31.50 62.87 -9.33
C GLN A 6 -31.17 61.55 -8.62
N GLN A 7 -32.13 60.61 -8.62
CA GLN A 7 -31.84 59.20 -8.35
C GLN A 7 -31.14 58.59 -9.57
N ALA A 8 -29.86 58.24 -9.41
CA ALA A 8 -29.11 57.43 -10.36
C ALA A 8 -29.67 55.98 -10.38
N PRO A 9 -29.67 55.30 -11.54
CA PRO A 9 -30.23 53.96 -11.66
C PRO A 9 -29.34 52.93 -10.94
N ALA A 10 -29.98 52.01 -10.23
CA ALA A 10 -29.36 50.84 -9.62
C ALA A 10 -28.55 50.07 -10.67
N GLY A 11 -27.23 50.06 -10.51
CA GLY A 11 -26.33 49.27 -11.32
C GLY A 11 -26.72 47.79 -11.23
N SER A 12 -27.15 47.24 -12.36
CA SER A 12 -27.38 45.82 -12.57
C SER A 12 -26.13 45.06 -12.17
N ARG A 13 -26.22 44.28 -11.08
CA ARG A 13 -25.17 43.32 -10.71
C ARG A 13 -25.03 42.36 -11.90
N PRO A 14 -23.84 42.24 -12.53
CA PRO A 14 -23.67 41.25 -13.59
C PRO A 14 -23.98 39.86 -13.01
N PRO A 15 -24.56 38.95 -13.82
CA PRO A 15 -24.87 37.61 -13.35
C PRO A 15 -23.59 36.98 -12.81
N GLU A 16 -23.70 36.38 -11.61
CA GLU A 16 -22.64 35.58 -11.04
C GLU A 16 -22.19 34.59 -12.10
N SER A 17 -20.97 34.83 -12.61
CA SER A 17 -20.21 33.88 -13.39
C SER A 17 -20.21 32.58 -12.60
N THR A 18 -21.02 31.60 -13.00
CA THR A 18 -20.85 30.20 -12.65
C THR A 18 -19.43 29.86 -13.04
N ALA A 19 -18.53 29.90 -12.06
CA ALA A 19 -17.17 29.44 -12.23
C ALA A 19 -17.24 28.04 -12.82
N PRO A 20 -16.50 27.74 -13.89
CA PRO A 20 -16.49 26.41 -14.46
C PRO A 20 -16.13 25.42 -13.35
N ASP A 21 -16.89 24.32 -13.30
CA ASP A 21 -16.73 23.16 -12.42
C ASP A 21 -15.33 23.10 -11.81
N GLN A 22 -15.24 23.47 -10.53
CA GLN A 22 -13.98 23.77 -9.88
C GLN A 22 -13.26 22.46 -9.61
N TRP A 23 -12.54 21.95 -10.60
CA TRP A 23 -11.78 20.70 -10.57
C TRP A 23 -11.02 20.55 -9.24
N ARG A 24 -11.27 19.46 -8.52
CA ARG A 24 -10.61 19.18 -7.24
C ARG A 24 -9.74 17.94 -7.37
N MET A 25 -8.47 18.07 -7.00
CA MET A 25 -7.53 16.94 -7.05
C MET A 25 -8.01 15.72 -6.26
N ALA A 26 -8.68 15.92 -5.13
CA ALA A 26 -9.20 14.83 -4.32
C ALA A 26 -10.21 13.94 -5.07
N GLU A 27 -10.99 14.51 -5.98
CA GLU A 27 -12.03 13.81 -6.73
C GLU A 27 -11.43 12.97 -7.88
N HIS A 28 -10.35 13.46 -8.49
CA HIS A 28 -9.66 12.78 -9.60
C HIS A 28 -8.43 11.95 -9.17
N TRP A 29 -8.02 12.06 -7.91
CA TRP A 29 -6.84 11.37 -7.38
C TRP A 29 -6.86 9.86 -7.63
N PRO A 30 -7.97 9.11 -7.39
CA PRO A 30 -8.01 7.68 -7.66
C PRO A 30 -7.75 7.32 -9.12
N GLU A 31 -8.29 8.11 -10.05
CA GLU A 31 -8.13 7.89 -11.50
C GLU A 31 -6.71 8.20 -11.95
N LEU A 32 -6.15 9.33 -11.47
CA LEU A 32 -4.78 9.72 -11.76
C LEU A 32 -3.78 8.67 -11.24
N VAL A 33 -3.92 8.23 -9.99
CA VAL A 33 -3.06 7.19 -9.41
C VAL A 33 -3.17 5.91 -10.20
N SER A 34 -4.39 5.49 -10.56
CA SER A 34 -4.60 4.27 -11.36
C SER A 34 -3.89 4.37 -12.72
N ALA A 35 -4.07 5.47 -13.45
CA ALA A 35 -3.46 5.69 -14.75
C ALA A 35 -1.92 5.74 -14.68
N VAL A 36 -1.36 6.47 -13.72
CA VAL A 36 0.10 6.58 -13.53
C VAL A 36 0.71 5.24 -13.15
N THR A 37 0.07 4.50 -12.26
CA THR A 37 0.55 3.19 -11.81
C THR A 37 0.42 2.15 -12.92
N ASP A 38 -0.65 2.15 -13.71
CA ASP A 38 -0.83 1.29 -14.88
C ASP A 38 0.31 1.49 -15.88
N GLN A 39 0.55 2.75 -16.28
CA GLN A 39 1.64 3.11 -17.20
C GLN A 39 3.01 2.71 -16.63
N SER A 40 3.22 2.89 -15.32
CA SER A 40 4.47 2.52 -14.65
C SER A 40 4.69 1.00 -14.67
N ILE A 41 3.67 0.22 -14.32
CA ILE A 41 3.72 -1.25 -14.32
C ILE A 41 3.99 -1.80 -15.72
N GLU A 42 3.33 -1.24 -16.74
CA GLU A 42 3.53 -1.63 -18.14
C GLU A 42 4.97 -1.33 -18.58
N SER A 43 5.43 -0.10 -18.38
CA SER A 43 6.77 0.35 -18.78
C SER A 43 7.86 -0.50 -18.13
N VAL A 44 7.71 -0.80 -16.84
CA VAL A 44 8.63 -1.68 -16.11
C VAL A 44 8.56 -3.11 -16.60
N SER A 45 7.39 -3.63 -16.95
CA SER A 45 7.24 -4.98 -17.49
C SER A 45 7.94 -5.13 -18.85
N LEU A 46 7.87 -4.09 -19.70
CA LEU A 46 8.62 -4.03 -20.96
C LEU A 46 10.13 -3.97 -20.71
N LEU A 47 10.58 -3.17 -19.74
CA LEU A 47 11.98 -3.10 -19.34
C LEU A 47 12.53 -4.46 -18.89
N LEU A 48 11.84 -5.14 -17.97
CA LEU A 48 12.23 -6.46 -17.46
C LEU A 48 12.31 -7.49 -18.59
N ARG A 49 11.34 -7.49 -19.52
CA ARG A 49 11.37 -8.33 -20.71
C ARG A 49 12.57 -8.00 -21.61
N GLY A 50 12.93 -6.74 -21.74
CA GLY A 50 14.13 -6.30 -22.46
C GLY A 50 15.41 -6.84 -21.82
N LEU A 51 15.52 -6.77 -20.49
CA LEU A 51 16.64 -7.35 -19.73
C LEU A 51 16.75 -8.86 -19.93
N ASP A 52 15.63 -9.59 -19.87
CA ASP A 52 15.60 -11.04 -20.13
C ASP A 52 16.11 -11.38 -21.53
N LEU A 53 15.74 -10.59 -22.54
CA LEU A 53 16.22 -10.78 -23.92
C LEU A 53 17.73 -10.53 -24.04
N LEU A 54 18.28 -9.57 -23.29
CA LEU A 54 19.72 -9.31 -23.28
C LEU A 54 20.50 -10.46 -22.62
N VAL A 55 19.99 -11.02 -21.52
CA VAL A 55 20.56 -12.22 -20.89
C VAL A 55 20.53 -13.40 -21.85
N LYS A 56 19.39 -13.67 -22.48
CA LYS A 56 19.24 -14.77 -23.46
C LYS A 56 20.19 -14.64 -24.66
N ARG A 57 20.59 -13.42 -25.02
CA ARG A 57 21.55 -13.13 -26.10
C ARG A 57 23.01 -13.12 -25.62
N GLY A 58 23.27 -13.41 -24.35
CA GLY A 58 24.61 -13.35 -23.76
C GLY A 58 25.20 -11.93 -23.68
N ARG A 59 24.35 -10.89 -23.79
CA ARG A 59 24.77 -9.48 -23.74
C ARG A 59 24.76 -8.89 -22.34
N LEU A 60 24.24 -9.62 -21.37
CA LEU A 60 24.14 -9.24 -19.96
C LEU A 60 24.42 -10.47 -19.11
N SER A 61 25.31 -10.35 -18.13
CA SER A 61 25.55 -11.42 -17.16
C SER A 61 24.38 -11.55 -16.18
N PRO A 62 24.23 -12.70 -15.50
CA PRO A 62 23.22 -12.86 -14.46
C PRO A 62 23.37 -11.87 -13.29
N ALA A 63 24.60 -11.47 -12.97
CA ALA A 63 24.86 -10.50 -11.92
C ALA A 63 24.40 -9.09 -12.31
N GLU A 64 24.73 -8.65 -13.52
CA GLU A 64 24.27 -7.35 -14.05
C GLU A 64 22.75 -7.32 -14.23
N TYR A 65 22.15 -8.42 -14.69
CA TYR A 65 20.70 -8.57 -14.72
C TYR A 65 20.09 -8.32 -13.35
N LYS A 66 20.60 -9.00 -12.30
CA LYS A 66 20.05 -8.86 -10.94
C LYS A 66 20.12 -7.42 -10.44
N VAL A 67 21.21 -6.70 -10.74
CA VAL A 67 21.40 -5.30 -10.35
C VAL A 67 20.35 -4.38 -11.02
N LEU A 68 20.00 -4.65 -12.29
CA LEU A 68 19.03 -3.84 -13.04
C LEU A 68 17.58 -4.25 -12.79
N ALA A 69 17.32 -5.55 -12.67
CA ALA A 69 15.98 -6.12 -12.51
C ALA A 69 15.42 -5.83 -11.12
N MET A 70 16.23 -5.95 -10.07
CA MET A 70 15.75 -5.75 -8.68
C MET A 70 15.06 -4.40 -8.42
N PRO A 71 15.63 -3.23 -8.78
CA PRO A 71 14.93 -1.95 -8.59
C PRO A 71 13.70 -1.82 -9.50
N ALA A 72 13.72 -2.39 -10.71
CA ALA A 72 12.58 -2.42 -11.61
C ALA A 72 11.43 -3.26 -11.02
N GLU A 73 11.70 -4.47 -10.53
CA GLU A 73 10.71 -5.31 -9.84
C GLU A 73 10.11 -4.58 -8.63
N ARG A 74 10.93 -3.94 -7.80
CA ARG A 74 10.44 -3.13 -6.66
C ARG A 74 9.50 -2.01 -7.10
N LEU A 75 9.83 -1.30 -8.18
CA LEU A 75 8.97 -0.25 -8.74
C LEU A 75 7.63 -0.82 -9.24
N LYS A 76 7.66 -1.97 -9.92
CA LYS A 76 6.44 -2.67 -10.35
C LYS A 76 5.56 -3.05 -9.17
N HIS A 77 6.15 -3.65 -8.13
CA HIS A 77 5.43 -4.03 -6.92
C HIS A 77 4.82 -2.82 -6.21
N CYS A 78 5.55 -1.70 -6.14
CA CYS A 78 5.03 -0.45 -5.60
C CYS A 78 3.78 0.03 -6.37
N GLY A 79 3.82 0.01 -7.71
CA GLY A 79 2.68 0.36 -8.54
C GLY A 79 1.46 -0.54 -8.29
N ILE A 80 1.67 -1.86 -8.23
CA ILE A 80 0.60 -2.84 -7.94
C ILE A 80 -0.02 -2.58 -6.57
N ASN A 81 0.82 -2.34 -5.55
CA ASN A 81 0.36 -2.08 -4.19
C ASN A 81 -0.46 -0.78 -4.12
N ALA A 82 -0.01 0.28 -4.79
CA ALA A 82 -0.75 1.54 -4.86
C ALA A 82 -2.14 1.36 -5.50
N GLN A 83 -2.23 0.58 -6.59
CA GLN A 83 -3.52 0.24 -7.20
C GLN A 83 -4.41 -0.57 -6.26
N GLN A 84 -3.86 -1.55 -5.56
CA GLN A 84 -4.61 -2.35 -4.60
C GLN A 84 -5.19 -1.46 -3.49
N ILE A 85 -4.42 -0.49 -2.98
CA ILE A 85 -4.89 0.48 -1.97
C ILE A 85 -6.04 1.33 -2.53
N VAL A 86 -5.89 1.88 -3.74
CA VAL A 86 -6.95 2.71 -4.38
C VAL A 86 -8.22 1.89 -4.62
N ARG A 87 -8.08 0.65 -5.12
CA ARG A 87 -9.23 -0.25 -5.35
C ARG A 87 -9.90 -0.65 -4.04
N PHE A 88 -9.13 -0.86 -2.99
CA PHE A 88 -9.64 -1.17 -1.66
C PHE A 88 -10.42 0.01 -1.07
N GLN A 89 -9.84 1.22 -1.09
CA GLN A 89 -10.48 2.45 -0.61
C GLN A 89 -11.78 2.77 -1.37
N SER A 90 -11.78 2.57 -2.69
CA SER A 90 -12.96 2.85 -3.54
C SER A 90 -14.07 1.80 -3.45
N GLY A 91 -13.90 0.75 -2.64
CA GLY A 91 -14.87 -0.35 -2.53
C GLY A 91 -14.98 -1.21 -3.79
N ARG A 92 -14.06 -1.05 -4.75
CA ARG A 92 -14.01 -1.81 -6.01
C ARG A 92 -13.41 -3.21 -5.84
N VAL A 93 -12.99 -3.57 -4.64
CA VAL A 93 -12.56 -4.93 -4.28
C VAL A 93 -13.72 -5.66 -3.61
N ARG A 94 -14.21 -6.72 -4.27
CA ARG A 94 -15.17 -7.64 -3.65
C ARG A 94 -14.42 -8.53 -2.66
N GLN A 95 -14.66 -8.33 -1.37
CA GLN A 95 -14.09 -9.15 -0.30
C GLN A 95 -14.94 -10.40 -0.09
N SER A 96 -14.33 -11.59 -0.15
CA SER A 96 -15.00 -12.81 0.33
C SER A 96 -14.90 -12.82 1.86
N HIS A 97 -15.99 -12.52 2.54
CA HIS A 97 -15.99 -12.55 4.02
C HIS A 97 -16.10 -14.01 4.46
N GLU A 98 -14.94 -14.67 4.55
CA GLU A 98 -14.82 -16.07 4.94
C GLU A 98 -14.40 -16.17 6.40
N LYS A 99 -14.92 -17.19 7.08
CA LYS A 99 -14.50 -17.52 8.43
C LYS A 99 -13.17 -18.27 8.33
N ILE A 100 -12.08 -17.64 8.76
CA ILE A 100 -10.73 -18.22 8.73
C ILE A 100 -10.12 -18.30 10.13
N ASP A 101 -9.27 -19.30 10.35
CA ASP A 101 -8.35 -19.30 11.50
C ASP A 101 -7.19 -18.34 11.21
N LEU A 102 -7.18 -17.20 11.90
CA LEU A 102 -6.15 -16.17 11.71
C LEU A 102 -4.76 -16.64 12.16
N ALA A 103 -4.69 -17.52 13.16
CA ALA A 103 -3.40 -18.07 13.59
C ALA A 103 -2.78 -18.93 12.49
N TYR A 104 -3.61 -19.78 11.85
CA TYR A 104 -3.18 -20.61 10.74
C TYR A 104 -2.73 -19.79 9.52
N LEU A 105 -3.48 -18.73 9.17
CA LEU A 105 -3.11 -17.85 8.07
C LEU A 105 -1.74 -17.20 8.32
N ILE A 106 -1.52 -16.62 9.50
CA ILE A 106 -0.26 -15.94 9.84
C ILE A 106 0.90 -16.95 9.85
N GLU A 107 0.66 -18.14 10.39
CA GLU A 107 1.64 -19.22 10.40
C GLU A 107 2.04 -19.64 8.99
N SER A 108 1.08 -19.72 8.06
CA SER A 108 1.35 -20.05 6.65
C SER A 108 2.27 -19.03 5.99
N VAL A 109 2.01 -17.73 6.20
CA VAL A 109 2.87 -16.65 5.69
C VAL A 109 4.29 -16.74 6.26
N LEU A 110 4.41 -17.04 7.56
CA LEU A 110 5.71 -17.22 8.21
C LEU A 110 6.48 -18.41 7.65
N GLN A 111 5.81 -19.52 7.32
CA GLN A 111 6.46 -20.68 6.71
C GLN A 111 6.95 -20.38 5.30
N GLU A 112 6.15 -19.70 4.48
CA GLU A 112 6.54 -19.32 3.12
C GLU A 112 7.79 -18.41 3.11
N ARG A 113 7.89 -17.49 4.07
CA ARG A 113 9.01 -16.54 4.17
C ARG A 113 10.17 -17.03 5.03
N ARG A 114 10.09 -18.23 5.61
CA ARG A 114 11.08 -18.72 6.59
C ARG A 114 12.52 -18.68 6.08
N ASN A 115 12.73 -19.14 4.85
CA ASN A 115 14.08 -19.22 4.26
C ASN A 115 14.64 -17.82 3.96
N GLU A 116 13.81 -16.91 3.44
CA GLU A 116 14.19 -15.53 3.18
C GLU A 116 14.61 -14.81 4.47
N LEU A 117 13.78 -14.90 5.51
CA LEU A 117 14.04 -14.31 6.81
C LEU A 117 15.32 -14.89 7.45
N ALA A 118 15.55 -16.19 7.31
CA ALA A 118 16.76 -16.84 7.80
C ALA A 118 18.03 -16.34 7.10
N ILE A 119 18.00 -16.17 5.77
CA ILE A 119 19.11 -15.61 4.99
C ILE A 119 19.40 -14.16 5.41
N GLN A 120 18.37 -13.40 5.75
CA GLN A 120 18.49 -12.02 6.26
C GLN A 120 18.91 -11.96 7.74
N GLY A 121 19.10 -13.11 8.40
CA GLY A 121 19.47 -13.18 9.83
C GLY A 121 18.35 -12.74 10.77
N ILE A 122 17.09 -12.75 10.31
CA ILE A 122 15.94 -12.25 11.08
C ILE A 122 15.35 -13.38 11.93
N ALA A 123 15.39 -13.20 13.25
CA ALA A 123 14.79 -14.09 14.21
C ALA A 123 13.30 -13.72 14.45
N VAL A 124 12.39 -14.64 14.14
CA VAL A 124 10.96 -14.47 14.42
C VAL A 124 10.57 -15.26 15.67
N ARG A 125 10.01 -14.58 16.67
CA ARG A 125 9.31 -15.19 17.80
C ARG A 125 7.82 -14.99 17.64
N ARG A 126 7.04 -16.03 17.93
CA ARG A 126 5.59 -16.00 17.77
C ARG A 126 4.88 -16.64 18.95
N LYS A 127 3.73 -16.07 19.31
CA LYS A 127 2.81 -16.65 20.30
C LYS A 127 1.39 -16.39 19.82
N PHE A 128 0.73 -17.43 19.31
CA PHE A 128 -0.61 -17.31 18.72
C PHE A 128 -1.63 -18.08 19.56
N LYS A 129 -2.73 -17.41 19.90
CA LYS A 129 -3.98 -18.06 20.28
C LYS A 129 -4.83 -18.22 19.01
N PRO A 130 -5.26 -19.44 18.64
CA PRO A 130 -6.18 -19.64 17.54
C PRO A 130 -7.43 -18.80 17.70
N VAL A 131 -7.85 -18.11 16.64
CA VAL A 131 -9.04 -17.26 16.64
C VAL A 131 -9.62 -17.17 15.24
N ASP A 132 -10.93 -17.41 15.17
CA ASP A 132 -11.66 -17.30 13.92
C ASP A 132 -12.03 -15.83 13.66
N VAL A 133 -11.76 -15.36 12.45
CA VAL A 133 -12.13 -14.02 11.99
C VAL A 133 -12.86 -14.09 10.65
N LEU A 134 -13.74 -13.13 10.41
CA LEU A 134 -14.44 -12.95 9.13
C LEU A 134 -13.66 -11.94 8.28
N ILE A 135 -12.85 -12.44 7.35
CA ILE A 135 -12.02 -11.60 6.47
C ILE A 135 -11.79 -12.31 5.13
N ASP A 136 -11.52 -11.53 4.10
CA ASP A 136 -10.97 -12.03 2.85
C ASP A 136 -9.59 -12.68 3.07
N PRO A 137 -9.41 -13.98 2.76
CA PRO A 137 -8.14 -14.67 3.01
C PRO A 137 -6.96 -14.04 2.26
N THR A 138 -7.19 -13.54 1.04
CA THR A 138 -6.15 -12.92 0.21
C THR A 138 -5.69 -11.60 0.82
N LEU A 139 -6.65 -10.80 1.35
CA LEU A 139 -6.36 -9.58 2.09
C LEU A 139 -5.57 -9.86 3.37
N GLY A 140 -6.01 -10.85 4.16
CA GLY A 140 -5.33 -11.25 5.40
C GLY A 140 -3.88 -11.68 5.14
N PHE A 141 -3.67 -12.49 4.09
CA PHE A 141 -2.34 -12.91 3.66
C PHE A 141 -1.47 -11.72 3.22
N SER A 142 -2.02 -10.84 2.38
CA SER A 142 -1.30 -9.67 1.86
C SER A 142 -0.92 -8.70 2.98
N LEU A 143 -1.82 -8.44 3.94
CA LEU A 143 -1.56 -7.60 5.10
C LEU A 143 -0.42 -8.18 5.96
N THR A 144 -0.49 -9.48 6.27
CA THR A 144 0.53 -10.15 7.08
C THR A 144 1.90 -10.13 6.37
N SER A 145 1.90 -10.40 5.06
CA SER A 145 3.10 -10.30 4.22
C SER A 145 3.70 -8.89 4.23
N ALA A 146 2.87 -7.85 4.05
CA ALA A 146 3.32 -6.47 4.05
C ALA A 146 3.87 -6.04 5.42
N MET A 147 3.24 -6.47 6.52
CA MET A 147 3.73 -6.23 7.88
C MET A 147 5.12 -6.84 8.08
N LEU A 148 5.32 -8.09 7.65
CA LEU A 148 6.62 -8.75 7.74
C LEU A 148 7.67 -8.05 6.89
N GLU A 149 7.37 -7.77 5.62
CA GLU A 149 8.27 -7.05 4.72
C GLU A 149 8.67 -5.69 5.28
N TRP A 150 7.72 -4.92 5.81
CA TRP A 150 8.04 -3.65 6.44
C TRP A 150 8.94 -3.83 7.66
N SER A 151 8.67 -4.85 8.48
CA SER A 151 9.43 -5.11 9.70
C SER A 151 10.90 -5.47 9.47
N THR A 152 11.25 -6.09 8.33
CA THR A 152 12.63 -6.49 8.03
C THR A 152 13.59 -5.32 7.86
N HIS A 153 13.06 -4.12 7.59
CA HIS A 153 13.86 -2.91 7.40
C HIS A 153 14.35 -2.30 8.72
N PHE A 154 13.78 -2.72 9.86
CA PHE A 154 14.03 -2.08 11.15
C PHE A 154 15.03 -2.83 12.02
N GLY A 155 15.16 -4.16 11.85
CA GLY A 155 16.18 -4.92 12.57
C GLY A 155 16.02 -6.43 12.44
N HIS A 156 16.80 -7.16 13.24
CA HIS A 156 16.99 -8.60 13.10
C HIS A 156 16.09 -9.45 13.99
N ARG A 157 15.10 -8.85 14.66
CA ARG A 157 14.16 -9.58 15.50
C ARG A 157 12.74 -9.04 15.40
N ILE A 158 11.81 -9.96 15.19
CA ILE A 158 10.37 -9.69 15.11
C ILE A 158 9.66 -10.58 16.14
N ASP A 159 8.89 -9.98 17.04
CA ASP A 159 7.99 -10.67 17.95
C ASP A 159 6.53 -10.47 17.48
N LEU A 160 5.84 -11.56 17.14
CA LEU A 160 4.43 -11.59 16.76
C LEU A 160 3.57 -12.21 17.86
N ARG A 161 2.43 -11.58 18.17
CA ARG A 161 1.46 -12.13 19.12
C ARG A 161 0.05 -12.01 18.58
N LEU A 162 -0.70 -13.10 18.68
CA LEU A 162 -2.12 -13.10 18.36
C LEU A 162 -2.89 -13.44 19.63
N GLU A 163 -3.68 -12.49 20.08
CA GLU A 163 -4.50 -12.57 21.28
C GLU A 163 -5.98 -12.55 20.89
N ALA A 164 -6.80 -13.24 21.67
CA ALA A 164 -8.25 -13.24 21.54
C ALA A 164 -8.81 -12.99 22.94
N GLU A 165 -9.46 -11.83 23.11
CA GLU A 165 -9.96 -11.36 24.41
C GLU A 165 -11.31 -10.67 24.27
N GLY A 166 -12.08 -10.65 25.36
CA GLY A 166 -13.37 -9.97 25.46
C GLY A 166 -14.60 -10.80 25.08
N ASP A 167 -15.77 -10.21 25.30
CA ASP A 167 -17.08 -10.69 24.85
C ASP A 167 -17.84 -9.50 24.21
N PRO A 168 -18.09 -9.51 22.88
CA PRO A 168 -17.74 -10.56 21.92
C PRO A 168 -16.21 -10.67 21.70
N THR A 169 -15.77 -11.87 21.30
CA THR A 169 -14.34 -12.18 21.07
C THR A 169 -13.72 -11.21 20.06
N ARG A 170 -12.64 -10.51 20.45
CA ARG A 170 -11.87 -9.65 19.57
C ARG A 170 -10.48 -10.22 19.35
N ALA A 171 -10.15 -10.53 18.10
CA ALA A 171 -8.80 -10.87 17.71
C ALA A 171 -7.91 -9.61 17.68
N ARG A 172 -6.70 -9.70 18.24
CA ARG A 172 -5.69 -8.65 18.19
C ARG A 172 -4.34 -9.23 17.80
N LEU A 173 -3.84 -8.78 16.65
CA LEU A 173 -2.48 -9.08 16.19
C LEU A 173 -1.54 -7.93 16.60
N TRP A 174 -0.48 -8.28 17.31
CA TRP A 174 0.63 -7.40 17.63
C TRP A 174 1.88 -7.83 16.88
N MET A 175 2.61 -6.84 16.38
CA MET A 175 3.96 -7.02 15.85
C MET A 175 4.88 -6.02 16.54
N LYS A 176 5.99 -6.52 17.06
CA LYS A 176 7.05 -5.70 17.63
C LYS A 176 8.35 -6.02 16.91
N THR A 177 8.95 -5.00 16.32
CA THR A 177 10.27 -5.07 15.69
C THR A 177 11.29 -4.51 16.69
N TYR A 178 12.49 -5.08 16.74
CA TYR A 178 13.56 -4.56 17.58
C TYR A 178 14.64 -3.98 16.68
N THR A 179 14.93 -2.71 16.92
CA THR A 179 15.93 -1.95 16.18
C THR A 179 17.18 -1.81 17.04
N GLU A 180 18.35 -1.86 16.43
CA GLU A 180 19.61 -1.57 17.14
C GLU A 180 19.84 -0.06 17.27
N HIS A 181 19.15 0.74 16.45
CA HIS A 181 19.31 2.18 16.37
C HIS A 181 18.02 2.85 16.82
N GLU A 182 18.14 4.04 17.41
CA GLU A 182 16.97 4.82 17.78
C GLU A 182 16.12 5.07 16.53
N PRO A 183 14.80 4.80 16.58
CA PRO A 183 13.95 5.02 15.43
C PRO A 183 14.05 6.49 15.02
N VAL A 184 14.17 6.73 13.71
CA VAL A 184 14.16 8.09 13.16
C VAL A 184 12.85 8.73 13.59
N GLN A 185 12.94 9.72 14.49
CA GLN A 185 11.77 10.46 14.92
C GLN A 185 11.22 11.17 13.69
N SER A 186 10.02 10.79 13.27
CA SER A 186 9.30 11.54 12.26
C SER A 186 8.91 12.87 12.90
N ALA A 187 9.58 13.95 12.53
CA ALA A 187 9.07 15.29 12.71
C ALA A 187 7.86 15.41 11.77
N VAL A 188 6.69 15.04 12.28
CA VAL A 188 5.45 15.13 11.51
C VAL A 188 5.21 16.60 11.19
N PHE A 189 5.09 16.92 9.90
CA PHE A 189 4.63 18.21 9.37
C PHE A 189 3.13 18.38 9.57
#